data_AF-A0A1V5WEV3-F1
#
_entry.id   AF-A0A1V5WEV3-F1
#
_cell.length_a   1.000
_cell.length_b   1.000
_cell.length_c   1.000
_cell.angle_alpha   90.00
_cell.angle_beta   90.00
_cell.angle_gamma   90.00
#
_symmetry.space_group_name_H-M   'P 1'
#
loop_
_entity.id
_entity.type
_entity.pdbx_description
1 polymer ?
#
loop_
_entity_poly.entity_id
_entity_poly.type
_entity_poly.pdbx_seq_one_letter_code
_entity_poly.pdbx_strand_id
1 'polypeptide(L)'
;MSEHKGFRDRLKAFLAAPVFEGDEEKTRVARLLNSLLGGMFVAIVFGVCMALLFFTAKVASCIAFGFLFLVALASKLLLQKGRVREGSLLLVATSWLVVTGAGAVSTNGNPFVAVSASLVAIAGLLLGFGAALTVSVLSSAAYLGVTVLRALGVSLPQVFFISDISTWAVLTMSLLLIVGPLDQTLRELRGSLTRVRQSNLELEMRREQLEALVAQRTDELGRRTSYLGATTAIAAAMAAVRQDTPSLLMRVTDVISEQFGFYHTGIFLVDSTETWAVLQAASSEGGKRMMARGHRLSIGTEGIVGAAVARGEVRIAQDVGQDAAFLNNPDLPETRSEIVLPLRVRNKVLGALDVQSKTPQAFTREDVSILQAIADQVAVAINNADLLRQLEESVSAERHLYAARVREAWQELARQSAEPAYVSDATGVRPAAVWEPRMAAALQTGQIVTDETDPSAIALPLKVRDQVIGVLDGRKPGGAMWTSAEMALLQTLAEQLSVALESGRLYRDTQLRAARERLVGEVSGHIRETLELERMLRTAAEEMRQALDLEDMIVRLAPGATSDARTPDA
;
A
#
# COMPACT_ATOMS: atom_id res chain seq x y z
N MET A 1 -50.71 49.64 -39.21
CA MET A 1 -51.12 48.41 -38.50
C MET A 1 -50.06 47.91 -37.48
N SER A 2 -49.18 48.77 -36.92
CA SER A 2 -48.17 48.40 -35.92
C SER A 2 -48.43 48.92 -34.49
N GLU A 3 -49.41 49.81 -34.27
CA GLU A 3 -49.67 50.38 -32.94
C GLU A 3 -50.49 49.47 -32.01
N HIS A 4 -51.30 48.55 -32.54
CA HIS A 4 -52.15 47.68 -31.70
C HIS A 4 -51.40 46.54 -30.98
N LYS A 5 -50.20 46.16 -31.41
CA LYS A 5 -49.35 45.21 -30.65
C LYS A 5 -48.84 45.82 -29.34
N GLY A 6 -48.51 47.12 -29.35
CA GLY A 6 -47.98 47.81 -28.17
C GLY A 6 -48.94 47.91 -26.99
N PHE A 7 -50.24 48.14 -27.24
CA PHE A 7 -51.22 48.27 -26.15
C PHE A 7 -51.47 46.94 -25.44
N ARG A 8 -51.65 45.85 -26.19
CA ARG A 8 -51.90 44.52 -25.62
C ARG A 8 -50.71 44.01 -24.82
N ASP A 9 -49.49 44.27 -25.28
CA ASP A 9 -48.28 43.85 -24.59
C ASP A 9 -47.99 44.72 -23.36
N ARG A 10 -48.26 46.03 -23.41
CA ARG A 10 -48.22 46.91 -22.22
C ARG A 10 -49.27 46.50 -21.19
N LEU A 11 -50.47 46.11 -21.61
CA LEU A 11 -51.52 45.64 -20.70
C LEU A 11 -51.14 44.29 -20.06
N LYS A 12 -50.55 43.36 -20.82
CA LYS A 12 -50.02 42.10 -20.27
C LYS A 12 -48.88 42.33 -19.29
N ALA A 13 -47.94 43.22 -19.62
CA ALA A 13 -46.85 43.61 -18.74
C ALA A 13 -47.36 44.29 -17.47
N PHE A 14 -48.41 45.12 -17.59
CA PHE A 14 -49.05 45.75 -16.45
C PHE A 14 -49.72 44.70 -15.54
N LEU A 15 -50.40 43.71 -16.10
CA LEU A 15 -51.09 42.65 -15.34
C LEU A 15 -50.14 41.61 -14.74
N ALA A 16 -48.93 41.45 -15.28
CA ALA A 16 -47.91 40.56 -14.72
C ALA A 16 -47.41 41.04 -13.35
N ALA A 17 -46.94 40.09 -12.53
CA ALA A 17 -46.29 40.39 -11.26
C ALA A 17 -44.82 40.75 -11.50
N PRO A 18 -44.28 41.81 -10.88
CA PRO A 18 -42.86 42.15 -10.99
C PRO A 18 -42.00 41.12 -10.25
N VAL A 19 -40.83 40.80 -10.81
CA VAL A 19 -39.81 39.94 -10.22
C VAL A 19 -38.66 40.83 -9.76
N PHE A 20 -38.20 40.67 -8.52
CA PHE A 20 -37.09 41.43 -7.94
C PHE A 20 -35.89 40.50 -7.77
N GLU A 21 -34.82 40.73 -8.53
CA GLU A 21 -33.58 39.96 -8.41
C GLU A 21 -32.92 40.19 -7.05
N GLY A 22 -32.50 39.10 -6.38
CA GLY A 22 -31.82 39.14 -5.08
C GLY A 22 -32.72 39.17 -3.84
N ASP A 23 -34.05 39.28 -4.00
CA ASP A 23 -35.01 39.30 -2.88
C ASP A 23 -36.21 38.39 -3.17
N GLU A 24 -36.06 37.10 -2.82
CA GLU A 24 -37.07 36.07 -3.03
C GLU A 24 -38.36 36.34 -2.22
N GLU A 25 -38.22 36.93 -1.03
CA GLU A 25 -39.35 37.25 -0.16
C GLU A 25 -40.19 38.37 -0.77
N LYS A 26 -39.55 39.47 -1.20
CA LYS A 26 -40.23 40.58 -1.88
C LYS A 26 -40.88 40.14 -3.18
N THR A 27 -40.25 39.25 -3.94
CA THR A 27 -40.82 38.66 -5.17
C THR A 27 -42.03 37.77 -4.85
N ARG A 28 -42.02 37.04 -3.74
CA ARG A 28 -43.15 36.22 -3.29
C ARG A 28 -44.34 37.11 -2.91
N VAL A 29 -44.12 38.11 -2.07
CA VAL A 29 -45.17 39.05 -1.62
C VAL A 29 -45.74 39.83 -2.81
N ALA A 30 -44.89 40.21 -3.78
CA ALA A 30 -45.32 40.88 -5.01
C ALA A 30 -46.25 40.02 -5.87
N ARG A 31 -45.98 38.72 -6.00
CA ARG A 31 -46.85 37.79 -6.73
C ARG A 31 -48.19 37.60 -6.01
N LEU A 32 -48.17 37.46 -4.68
CA LEU A 32 -49.38 37.36 -3.86
C LEU A 32 -50.23 38.64 -3.96
N LEU A 33 -49.62 39.81 -3.83
CA LEU A 33 -50.31 41.11 -4.00
C LEU A 33 -50.88 41.25 -5.41
N ASN A 34 -50.16 40.80 -6.44
CA ASN A 34 -50.65 40.83 -7.80
C ASN A 34 -51.90 39.97 -8.01
N SER A 35 -51.88 38.73 -7.48
CA SER A 35 -53.01 37.81 -7.52
C SER A 35 -54.23 38.38 -6.78
N LEU A 36 -54.00 38.97 -5.61
CA LEU A 36 -55.02 39.67 -4.83
C LEU A 36 -55.65 40.83 -5.59
N LEU A 37 -54.83 41.71 -6.18
CA LEU A 37 -55.34 42.85 -6.94
C LEU A 37 -56.16 42.38 -8.15
N GLY A 38 -55.72 41.34 -8.86
CA GLY A 38 -56.49 40.71 -9.94
C GLY A 38 -57.85 40.18 -9.47
N GLY A 39 -57.88 39.41 -8.38
CA GLY A 39 -59.12 38.92 -7.77
C GLY A 39 -60.01 40.05 -7.26
N MET A 40 -59.42 41.11 -6.73
CA MET A 40 -60.15 42.27 -6.23
C MET A 40 -60.79 43.09 -7.36
N PHE A 41 -60.14 43.23 -8.51
CA PHE A 41 -60.77 43.86 -9.67
C PHE A 41 -62.01 43.09 -10.13
N VAL A 42 -61.93 41.75 -10.17
CA VAL A 42 -63.09 40.90 -10.51
C VAL A 42 -64.18 41.01 -9.45
N ALA A 43 -63.81 40.95 -8.17
CA ALA A 43 -64.71 41.12 -7.04
C ALA A 43 -65.42 42.49 -7.04
N ILE A 44 -64.71 43.56 -7.39
CA ILE A 44 -65.28 44.92 -7.50
C ILE A 44 -66.27 45.00 -8.67
N VAL A 45 -65.92 44.46 -9.85
CA VAL A 45 -66.84 44.43 -11.00
C VAL A 45 -68.13 43.67 -10.66
N PHE A 46 -67.98 42.50 -10.03
CA PHE A 46 -69.11 41.72 -9.53
C PHE A 46 -69.91 42.49 -8.47
N GLY A 47 -69.24 43.14 -7.53
CA GLY A 47 -69.83 43.96 -6.47
C GLY A 47 -70.64 45.13 -7.01
N VAL A 48 -70.14 45.84 -8.04
CA VAL A 48 -70.87 46.91 -8.74
C VAL A 48 -72.12 46.36 -9.44
N CYS A 49 -72.00 45.23 -10.14
CA CYS A 49 -73.17 44.60 -10.79
C CYS A 49 -74.24 44.22 -9.76
N MET A 50 -73.84 43.59 -8.65
CA MET A 50 -74.76 43.21 -7.57
C MET A 50 -75.34 44.43 -6.85
N ALA A 51 -74.57 45.50 -6.67
CA ALA A 51 -75.04 46.75 -6.09
C ALA A 51 -76.14 47.40 -6.93
N LEU A 52 -75.99 47.41 -8.26
CA LEU A 52 -76.99 47.96 -9.17
C LEU A 52 -78.29 47.16 -9.20
N LEU A 53 -78.21 45.85 -9.01
CA LEU A 53 -79.36 44.94 -9.07
C LEU A 53 -80.11 44.83 -7.73
N PHE A 54 -79.38 44.69 -6.61
CA PHE A 54 -79.95 44.23 -5.34
C PHE A 54 -79.78 45.19 -4.17
N PHE A 55 -78.86 46.17 -4.23
CA PHE A 55 -78.67 47.10 -3.12
C PHE A 55 -79.69 48.22 -3.20
N THR A 56 -80.24 48.59 -2.05
CA THR A 56 -81.19 49.69 -1.90
C THR A 56 -80.51 51.05 -2.13
N ALA A 57 -79.31 51.24 -1.56
CA ALA A 57 -78.47 52.42 -1.72
C ALA A 57 -77.48 52.29 -2.90
N LYS A 58 -78.00 52.25 -4.13
CA LYS A 58 -77.22 51.96 -5.36
C LYS A 58 -76.06 52.94 -5.57
N VAL A 59 -76.32 54.24 -5.43
CA VAL A 59 -75.32 55.30 -5.69
C VAL A 59 -74.18 55.24 -4.66
N ALA A 60 -74.49 55.17 -3.37
CA ALA A 60 -73.49 55.07 -2.31
C ALA A 60 -72.62 53.81 -2.43
N SER A 61 -73.22 52.67 -2.81
CA SER A 61 -72.50 51.42 -3.04
C SER A 61 -71.56 51.52 -4.24
N CYS A 62 -72.00 52.13 -5.35
CA CYS A 62 -71.15 52.35 -6.53
C CYS A 62 -69.97 53.28 -6.22
N ILE A 63 -70.18 54.32 -5.42
CA ILE A 63 -69.11 55.22 -4.95
C ILE A 63 -68.10 54.45 -4.10
N ALA A 64 -68.55 53.61 -3.17
CA ALA A 64 -67.67 52.79 -2.33
C ALA A 64 -66.83 51.80 -3.16
N PHE A 65 -67.44 51.11 -4.14
CA PHE A 65 -66.70 50.23 -5.06
C PHE A 65 -65.75 51.00 -5.98
N GLY A 66 -66.13 52.20 -6.45
CA GLY A 66 -65.26 53.06 -7.24
C GLY A 66 -64.04 53.54 -6.45
N PHE A 67 -64.22 53.87 -5.17
CA PHE A 67 -63.12 54.20 -4.27
C PHE A 67 -62.19 52.99 -4.05
N LEU A 68 -62.74 51.80 -3.79
CA LEU A 68 -61.95 50.56 -3.69
C LEU A 68 -61.19 50.24 -4.99
N PHE A 69 -61.77 50.54 -6.15
CA PHE A 69 -61.10 50.37 -7.45
C PHE A 69 -59.90 51.32 -7.60
N LEU A 70 -60.03 52.58 -7.21
CA LEU A 70 -58.94 53.54 -7.25
C LEU A 70 -57.80 53.14 -6.31
N VAL A 71 -58.14 52.63 -5.12
CA VAL A 71 -57.17 52.11 -4.16
C VAL A 71 -56.47 50.87 -4.71
N ALA A 72 -57.22 49.94 -5.33
CA ALA A 72 -56.68 48.78 -6.02
C ALA A 72 -55.64 49.19 -7.08
N LEU A 73 -56.01 50.18 -7.89
CA LEU A 73 -55.18 50.71 -8.96
C LEU A 73 -53.93 51.40 -8.41
N ALA A 74 -54.07 52.20 -7.34
CA ALA A 74 -52.94 52.83 -6.66
C ALA A 74 -51.97 51.81 -6.06
N SER A 75 -52.49 50.78 -5.37
CA SER A 75 -51.70 49.66 -4.87
C SER A 75 -51.00 48.88 -5.98
N LYS A 76 -51.65 48.72 -7.15
CA LYS A 76 -51.06 48.10 -8.34
C LYS A 76 -49.91 48.93 -8.93
N LEU A 77 -50.05 50.25 -8.97
CA LEU A 77 -49.00 51.16 -9.41
C LEU A 77 -47.80 51.15 -8.46
N LEU A 78 -48.05 51.12 -7.14
CA LEU A 78 -46.99 51.00 -6.13
C LEU A 78 -46.25 49.67 -6.24
N LEU A 79 -46.97 48.58 -6.49
CA LEU A 79 -46.39 47.26 -6.77
C LEU A 79 -45.43 47.31 -7.96
N GLN A 80 -45.84 47.93 -9.09
CA GLN A 80 -44.99 48.07 -10.28
C GLN A 80 -43.77 48.97 -10.06
N LYS A 81 -43.88 49.96 -9.18
CA LYS A 81 -42.75 50.81 -8.77
C LYS A 81 -41.80 50.14 -7.76
N GLY A 82 -42.04 48.88 -7.40
CA GLY A 82 -41.20 48.13 -6.47
C GLY A 82 -41.45 48.42 -4.99
N ARG A 83 -42.46 49.24 -4.65
CA ARG A 83 -42.86 49.60 -3.28
C ARG A 83 -43.94 48.62 -2.78
N VAL A 84 -43.61 47.33 -2.75
CA VAL A 84 -44.54 46.21 -2.49
C VAL A 84 -45.20 46.32 -1.11
N ARG A 85 -44.42 46.62 -0.06
CA ARG A 85 -44.91 46.72 1.33
C ARG A 85 -45.90 47.87 1.50
N GLU A 86 -45.62 49.02 0.90
CA GLU A 86 -46.50 50.18 0.98
C GLU A 86 -47.79 49.99 0.18
N GLY A 87 -47.71 49.39 -1.02
CA GLY A 87 -48.89 49.03 -1.79
C GLY A 87 -49.80 48.04 -1.05
N SER A 88 -49.20 47.09 -0.32
CA SER A 88 -49.91 46.15 0.54
C SER A 88 -50.56 46.84 1.75
N LEU A 89 -49.83 47.74 2.42
CA LEU A 89 -50.34 48.50 3.56
C LEU A 89 -51.51 49.41 3.16
N LEU A 90 -51.37 50.13 2.05
CA LEU A 90 -52.41 51.00 1.50
C LEU A 90 -53.70 50.20 1.24
N LEU A 91 -53.55 49.03 0.63
CA LEU A 91 -54.67 48.15 0.30
C LEU A 91 -55.38 47.66 1.56
N VAL A 92 -54.62 47.11 2.51
CA VAL A 92 -55.13 46.50 3.74
C VAL A 92 -55.76 47.56 4.65
N ALA A 93 -55.08 48.69 4.88
CA ALA A 93 -55.57 49.75 5.76
C ALA A 93 -56.86 50.40 5.22
N THR A 94 -56.90 50.65 3.90
CA THR A 94 -58.08 51.26 3.29
C THR A 94 -59.25 50.29 3.24
N SER A 95 -59.00 49.02 2.90
CA SER A 95 -60.04 47.97 2.95
C SER A 95 -60.56 47.78 4.38
N TRP A 96 -59.68 47.87 5.39
CA TRP A 96 -60.07 47.78 6.79
C TRP A 96 -61.00 48.91 7.21
N LEU A 97 -60.65 50.15 6.84
CA LEU A 97 -61.46 51.33 7.15
C LEU A 97 -62.84 51.25 6.48
N VAL A 98 -62.89 50.85 5.20
CA VAL A 98 -64.14 50.70 4.45
C VAL A 98 -65.02 49.59 5.05
N VAL A 99 -64.45 48.41 5.32
CA VAL A 99 -65.20 47.27 5.86
C VAL A 99 -65.69 47.55 7.29
N THR A 100 -64.84 48.11 8.14
CA THR A 100 -65.17 48.41 9.53
C THR A 100 -66.20 49.55 9.63
N GLY A 101 -66.04 50.61 8.82
CA GLY A 101 -67.00 51.72 8.76
C GLY A 101 -68.36 51.28 8.23
N ALA A 102 -68.38 50.46 7.16
CA ALA A 102 -69.62 49.90 6.63
C ALA A 102 -70.31 48.95 7.64
N GLY A 103 -69.53 48.12 8.33
CA GLY A 103 -70.03 47.24 9.39
C GLY A 103 -70.64 48.01 10.57
N ALA A 104 -69.96 49.08 11.03
CA ALA A 104 -70.40 49.93 12.15
C ALA A 104 -71.78 50.55 11.93
N VAL A 105 -72.10 50.86 10.67
CA VAL A 105 -73.29 51.60 10.25
C VAL A 105 -74.38 50.67 9.66
N SER A 106 -74.14 49.36 9.64
CA SER A 106 -75.09 48.36 9.13
C SER A 106 -76.08 47.86 10.18
N THR A 107 -77.28 47.44 9.71
CA THR A 107 -78.36 46.88 10.54
C THR A 107 -78.21 45.38 10.80
N ASN A 108 -77.64 44.63 9.86
CA ASN A 108 -77.43 43.18 9.94
C ASN A 108 -75.96 42.85 10.28
N GLY A 109 -75.70 42.35 11.48
CA GLY A 109 -74.34 42.19 12.02
C GLY A 109 -73.49 41.02 11.49
N ASN A 110 -73.98 40.21 10.54
CA ASN A 110 -73.35 38.93 10.18
C ASN A 110 -72.34 38.98 8.99
N PRO A 111 -72.60 39.63 7.84
CA PRO A 111 -71.69 39.52 6.67
C PRO A 111 -70.35 40.23 6.86
N PHE A 112 -70.32 41.35 7.58
CA PHE A 112 -69.09 42.13 7.74
C PHE A 112 -68.06 41.44 8.65
N VAL A 113 -68.48 40.55 9.55
CA VAL A 113 -67.57 39.73 10.35
C VAL A 113 -66.78 38.78 9.46
N ALA A 114 -67.43 38.13 8.50
CA ALA A 114 -66.76 37.24 7.53
C ALA A 114 -65.81 38.01 6.60
N VAL A 115 -66.18 39.23 6.19
CA VAL A 115 -65.30 40.11 5.39
C VAL A 115 -64.09 40.58 6.21
N SER A 116 -64.28 40.94 7.48
CA SER A 116 -63.20 41.29 8.40
C SER A 116 -62.24 40.12 8.63
N ALA A 117 -62.74 38.90 8.80
CA ALA A 117 -61.91 37.69 8.90
C ALA A 117 -61.09 37.44 7.62
N SER A 118 -61.70 37.66 6.46
CA SER A 118 -61.02 37.57 5.15
C SER A 118 -59.88 38.58 5.04
N LEU A 119 -60.11 39.80 5.53
CA LEU A 119 -59.11 40.85 5.53
C LEU A 119 -57.94 40.56 6.48
N VAL A 120 -58.20 39.95 7.63
CA VAL A 120 -57.14 39.47 8.55
C VAL A 120 -56.25 38.44 7.87
N ALA A 121 -56.84 37.49 7.12
CA ALA A 121 -56.07 36.51 6.36
C ALA A 121 -55.21 37.19 5.26
N ILE A 122 -55.77 38.16 4.54
CA ILE A 122 -55.05 38.93 3.51
C ILE A 122 -53.89 39.73 4.12
N ALA A 123 -54.11 40.37 5.27
CA ALA A 123 -53.07 41.08 6.01
C ALA A 123 -51.93 40.14 6.42
N GLY A 124 -52.27 38.93 6.87
CA GLY A 124 -51.28 37.90 7.23
C GLY A 124 -50.46 37.40 6.06
N LEU A 125 -51.10 37.15 4.92
CA LEU A 125 -50.43 36.67 3.70
C LEU A 125 -49.51 37.73 3.07
N LEU A 126 -49.85 39.02 3.18
CA LEU A 126 -49.09 40.11 2.55
C LEU A 126 -48.03 40.75 3.44
N LEU A 127 -48.35 40.97 4.71
CA LEU A 127 -47.56 41.77 5.64
C LEU A 127 -47.04 40.97 6.84
N GLY A 128 -47.37 39.68 6.90
CA GLY A 128 -46.94 38.75 7.94
C GLY A 128 -47.87 38.71 9.15
N PHE A 129 -47.54 37.82 10.09
CA PHE A 129 -48.37 37.50 11.26
C PHE A 129 -48.67 38.73 12.14
N GLY A 130 -47.68 39.62 12.32
CA GLY A 130 -47.86 40.85 13.10
C GLY A 130 -48.96 41.76 12.54
N ALA A 131 -49.03 41.90 11.21
CA ALA A 131 -50.07 42.71 10.56
C ALA A 131 -51.46 42.08 10.70
N ALA A 132 -51.58 40.75 10.54
CA ALA A 132 -52.84 40.04 10.80
C ALA A 132 -53.34 40.27 12.24
N LEU A 133 -52.44 40.17 13.23
CA LEU A 133 -52.78 40.40 14.63
C LEU A 133 -53.26 41.84 14.85
N THR A 134 -52.54 42.83 14.32
CA THR A 134 -52.95 44.24 14.45
C THR A 134 -54.32 44.51 13.83
N VAL A 135 -54.58 44.02 12.61
CA VAL A 135 -55.88 44.17 11.94
C VAL A 135 -56.98 43.45 12.71
N SER A 136 -56.70 42.27 13.27
CA SER A 136 -57.66 41.52 14.10
C SER A 136 -58.01 42.28 15.37
N VAL A 137 -57.02 42.76 16.13
CA VAL A 137 -57.23 43.52 17.36
C VAL A 137 -57.96 44.83 17.08
N LEU A 138 -57.56 45.56 16.04
CA LEU A 138 -58.21 46.81 15.63
C LEU A 138 -59.67 46.56 15.22
N SER A 139 -59.94 45.50 14.45
CA SER A 139 -61.30 45.14 14.05
C SER A 139 -62.16 44.80 15.27
N SER A 140 -61.66 43.95 16.17
CA SER A 140 -62.37 43.57 17.39
C SER A 140 -62.65 44.76 18.30
N ALA A 141 -61.67 45.67 18.47
CA ALA A 141 -61.84 46.89 19.26
C ALA A 141 -62.87 47.84 18.62
N ALA A 142 -62.85 47.98 17.29
CA ALA A 142 -63.81 48.82 16.58
C ALA A 142 -65.24 48.26 16.69
N TYR A 143 -65.44 46.95 16.49
CA TYR A 143 -66.75 46.31 16.67
C TYR A 143 -67.24 46.42 18.12
N LEU A 144 -66.36 46.18 19.11
CA LEU A 144 -66.69 46.36 20.52
C LEU A 144 -67.12 47.80 20.79
N GLY A 145 -66.37 48.78 20.31
CA GLY A 145 -66.71 50.21 20.43
C GLY A 145 -68.09 50.53 19.85
N VAL A 146 -68.41 50.01 18.65
CA VAL A 146 -69.74 50.19 18.03
C VAL A 146 -70.83 49.54 18.88
N THR A 147 -70.62 48.33 19.40
CA THR A 147 -71.62 47.65 20.25
C THR A 147 -71.86 48.40 21.56
N VAL A 148 -70.83 48.95 22.17
CA VAL A 148 -70.93 49.78 23.39
C VAL A 148 -71.67 51.09 23.09
N LEU A 149 -71.35 51.78 22.00
CA LEU A 149 -72.05 53.00 21.59
C LEU A 149 -73.55 52.75 21.38
N ARG A 150 -73.91 51.63 20.73
CA ARG A 150 -75.31 51.21 20.56
C ARG A 150 -75.99 50.90 21.90
N ALA A 151 -75.29 50.25 22.82
CA ALA A 151 -75.81 49.95 24.17
C ALA A 151 -76.04 51.22 25.01
N LEU A 152 -75.24 52.27 24.78
CA LEU A 152 -75.39 53.59 25.39
C LEU A 152 -76.50 54.46 24.75
N GLY A 153 -77.25 53.91 23.78
CA GLY A 153 -78.35 54.61 23.11
C GLY A 153 -77.92 55.58 22.01
N VAL A 154 -76.65 55.59 21.62
CA VAL A 154 -76.16 56.42 20.50
C VAL A 154 -76.53 55.74 19.17
N SER A 155 -77.50 56.30 18.46
CA SER A 155 -77.89 55.82 17.13
C SER A 155 -76.92 56.38 16.07
N LEU A 156 -76.09 55.52 15.49
CA LEU A 156 -75.30 55.87 14.32
C LEU A 156 -76.22 56.00 13.08
N PRO A 157 -76.01 57.01 12.21
CA PRO A 157 -76.84 57.21 11.02
C PRO A 157 -76.69 56.01 10.09
N GLN A 158 -77.80 55.37 9.71
CA GLN A 158 -77.79 54.18 8.87
C GLN A 158 -77.59 54.57 7.40
N VAL A 159 -76.39 54.30 6.87
CA VAL A 159 -75.99 54.64 5.49
C VAL A 159 -76.14 53.43 4.55
N PHE A 160 -76.10 52.20 5.07
CA PHE A 160 -76.13 50.98 4.27
C PHE A 160 -77.25 50.03 4.74
N PHE A 161 -78.30 49.88 3.93
CA PHE A 161 -79.35 48.89 4.13
C PHE A 161 -79.04 47.63 3.31
N ILE A 162 -78.47 46.62 3.95
CA ILE A 162 -78.17 45.31 3.34
C ILE A 162 -79.37 44.39 3.59
N SER A 163 -80.05 43.99 2.51
CA SER A 163 -81.09 42.96 2.54
C SER A 163 -80.47 41.55 2.66
N ASP A 164 -81.24 40.55 3.09
CA ASP A 164 -80.74 39.18 3.24
C ASP A 164 -80.17 38.59 1.93
N ILE A 165 -80.69 39.01 0.76
CA ILE A 165 -80.17 38.56 -0.54
C ILE A 165 -78.79 39.19 -0.86
N SER A 166 -78.53 40.41 -0.38
CA SER A 166 -77.23 41.08 -0.54
C SER A 166 -76.14 40.54 0.41
N THR A 167 -76.51 39.90 1.52
CA THR A 167 -75.58 39.19 2.42
C THR A 167 -74.80 38.09 1.69
N TRP A 168 -75.47 37.32 0.82
CA TRP A 168 -74.84 36.27 0.01
C TRP A 168 -73.85 36.83 -1.01
N ALA A 169 -74.13 38.01 -1.59
CA ALA A 169 -73.23 38.65 -2.53
C ALA A 169 -71.91 39.08 -1.84
N VAL A 170 -72.02 39.66 -0.64
CA VAL A 170 -70.85 40.08 0.16
C VAL A 170 -70.02 38.87 0.59
N LEU A 171 -70.66 37.78 1.02
CA LEU A 171 -69.98 36.53 1.40
C LEU A 171 -69.27 35.87 0.20
N THR A 172 -69.91 35.86 -0.97
CA THR A 172 -69.32 35.30 -2.19
C THR A 172 -68.10 36.11 -2.61
N MET A 173 -68.18 37.44 -2.53
CA MET A 173 -67.07 38.34 -2.82
C MET A 173 -65.89 38.14 -1.87
N SER A 174 -66.16 37.95 -0.57
CA SER A 174 -65.11 37.71 0.42
C SER A 174 -64.42 36.37 0.24
N LEU A 175 -65.18 35.32 -0.11
CA LEU A 175 -64.63 34.01 -0.45
C LEU A 175 -63.75 34.06 -1.70
N LEU A 176 -64.20 34.72 -2.77
CA LEU A 176 -63.42 34.88 -4.01
C LEU A 176 -62.07 35.58 -3.79
N LEU A 177 -62.01 36.51 -2.83
CA LEU A 177 -60.79 37.26 -2.52
C LEU A 177 -59.72 36.41 -1.81
N ILE A 178 -60.13 35.37 -1.07
CA ILE A 178 -59.21 34.44 -0.36
C ILE A 178 -58.74 33.30 -1.28
N VAL A 179 -59.59 32.85 -2.21
CA VAL A 179 -59.33 31.64 -3.01
C VAL A 179 -58.03 31.76 -3.83
N GLY A 180 -57.82 32.86 -4.54
CA GLY A 180 -56.62 33.04 -5.40
C GLY A 180 -55.28 33.00 -4.63
N PRO A 181 -55.11 33.78 -3.55
CA PRO A 181 -53.90 33.77 -2.71
C PRO A 181 -53.66 32.43 -2.03
N LEU A 182 -54.73 31.80 -1.53
CA LEU A 182 -54.64 30.50 -0.87
C LEU A 182 -54.17 29.43 -1.87
N ASP A 183 -54.77 29.40 -3.06
CA ASP A 183 -54.40 28.49 -4.14
C ASP A 183 -52.96 28.71 -4.63
N GLN A 184 -52.51 29.96 -4.73
CA GLN A 184 -51.11 30.26 -5.03
C GLN A 184 -50.15 29.76 -3.94
N THR A 185 -50.47 30.01 -2.67
CA THR A 185 -49.65 29.56 -1.54
C THR A 185 -49.58 28.03 -1.48
N LEU A 186 -50.70 27.35 -1.73
CA LEU A 186 -50.76 25.89 -1.81
C LEU A 186 -49.92 25.34 -2.97
N ARG A 187 -49.94 25.99 -4.14
CA ARG A 187 -49.05 25.62 -5.27
C ARG A 187 -47.57 25.78 -4.91
N GLU A 188 -47.20 26.88 -4.25
CA GLU A 188 -45.81 27.14 -3.83
C GLU A 188 -45.33 26.16 -2.77
N LEU A 189 -46.19 25.79 -1.82
CA LEU A 189 -45.91 24.75 -0.83
C LEU A 189 -45.72 23.38 -1.49
N ARG A 190 -46.60 22.99 -2.42
CA ARG A 190 -46.48 21.74 -3.18
C ARG A 190 -45.18 21.71 -4.00
N GLY A 191 -44.83 22.81 -4.65
CA GLY A 191 -43.57 22.93 -5.41
C GLY A 191 -42.34 22.83 -4.50
N SER A 192 -42.36 23.47 -3.33
CA SER A 192 -41.27 23.42 -2.37
C SER A 192 -41.10 22.04 -1.74
N LEU A 193 -42.20 21.37 -1.39
CA LEU A 193 -42.18 19.98 -0.92
C LEU A 193 -41.60 19.02 -1.95
N THR A 194 -41.91 19.22 -3.24
CA THR A 194 -41.37 18.40 -4.32
C THR A 194 -39.87 18.62 -4.47
N ARG A 195 -39.38 19.86 -4.41
CA ARG A 195 -37.95 20.18 -4.44
C ARG A 195 -37.19 19.57 -3.27
N VAL A 196 -37.75 19.65 -2.04
CA VAL A 196 -37.14 19.02 -0.86
C VAL A 196 -37.08 17.50 -1.01
N ARG A 197 -38.15 16.87 -1.50
CA ARG A 197 -38.14 15.42 -1.77
C ARG A 197 -37.09 15.03 -2.81
N GLN A 198 -36.99 15.77 -3.91
CA GLN A 198 -35.97 15.52 -4.93
C GLN A 198 -34.55 15.71 -4.38
N SER A 199 -34.31 16.76 -3.61
CA SER A 199 -32.99 16.99 -2.99
C SER A 199 -32.63 15.90 -1.99
N ASN A 200 -33.59 15.39 -1.21
CA ASN A 200 -33.35 14.28 -0.29
C ASN A 200 -33.01 12.99 -1.03
N LEU A 201 -33.74 12.67 -2.11
CA LEU A 201 -33.43 11.51 -2.95
C LEU A 201 -32.04 11.63 -3.60
N GLU A 202 -31.66 12.81 -4.06
CA GLU A 202 -30.32 13.05 -4.61
C GLU A 202 -29.23 12.90 -3.54
N LEU A 203 -29.47 13.40 -2.32
CA LEU A 203 -28.57 13.22 -1.18
C LEU A 203 -28.42 11.75 -0.78
N GLU A 204 -29.52 10.99 -0.77
CA GLU A 204 -29.49 9.56 -0.49
C GLU A 204 -28.67 8.81 -1.55
N MET A 205 -28.91 9.05 -2.85
CA MET A 205 -28.11 8.45 -3.91
C MET A 205 -26.63 8.81 -3.82
N ARG A 206 -26.29 10.09 -3.57
CA ARG A 206 -24.89 10.51 -3.39
C ARG A 206 -24.25 9.85 -2.17
N ARG A 207 -25.02 9.68 -1.09
CA ARG A 207 -24.54 9.00 0.12
C ARG A 207 -24.25 7.53 -0.16
N GLU A 208 -25.16 6.80 -0.82
CA GLU A 208 -24.95 5.41 -1.19
C GLU A 208 -23.73 5.24 -2.11
N GLN A 209 -23.56 6.13 -3.10
CA GLN A 209 -22.38 6.13 -3.97
C GLN A 209 -21.08 6.36 -3.19
N LEU A 210 -21.08 7.29 -2.23
CA LEU A 210 -19.91 7.54 -1.37
C LEU A 210 -19.62 6.35 -0.46
N GLU A 211 -20.63 5.74 0.16
CA GLU A 211 -20.48 4.55 0.99
C GLU A 211 -19.90 3.39 0.18
N ALA A 212 -20.38 3.16 -1.05
CA ALA A 212 -19.83 2.16 -1.95
C ALA A 212 -18.37 2.45 -2.35
N LEU A 213 -18.05 3.70 -2.68
CA LEU A 213 -16.69 4.10 -3.03
C LEU A 213 -15.73 3.97 -1.85
N VAL A 214 -16.15 4.35 -0.64
CA VAL A 214 -15.36 4.20 0.58
C VAL A 214 -15.12 2.72 0.88
N ALA A 215 -16.14 1.86 0.75
CA ALA A 215 -15.98 0.43 0.92
C ALA A 215 -14.96 -0.14 -0.09
N GLN A 216 -15.08 0.23 -1.36
CA GLN A 216 -14.13 -0.17 -2.40
C GLN A 216 -12.70 0.28 -2.11
N ARG A 217 -12.52 1.55 -1.71
CA ARG A 217 -11.19 2.09 -1.36
C ARG A 217 -10.60 1.45 -0.12
N THR A 218 -11.44 1.12 0.87
CA THR A 218 -11.00 0.46 2.10
C THR A 218 -10.48 -0.94 1.80
N ASP A 219 -11.16 -1.68 0.92
CA ASP A 219 -10.69 -2.99 0.45
C ASP A 219 -9.36 -2.89 -0.30
N GLU A 220 -9.26 -1.95 -1.25
CA GLU A 220 -8.02 -1.69 -2.01
C GLU A 220 -6.84 -1.35 -1.08
N LEU A 221 -7.05 -0.44 -0.11
CA LEU A 221 -6.06 -0.08 0.90
C LEU A 221 -5.66 -1.26 1.78
N GLY A 222 -6.62 -2.10 2.17
CA GLY A 222 -6.36 -3.33 2.93
C GLY A 222 -5.43 -4.28 2.18
N ARG A 223 -5.75 -4.60 0.92
CA ARG A 223 -4.92 -5.46 0.06
C ARG A 223 -3.51 -4.90 -0.13
N ARG A 224 -3.41 -3.59 -0.38
CA ARG A 224 -2.11 -2.90 -0.58
C ARG A 224 -1.27 -2.89 0.69
N THR A 225 -1.89 -2.77 1.85
CA THR A 225 -1.21 -2.84 3.15
C THR A 225 -0.67 -4.25 3.41
N SER A 226 -1.48 -5.29 3.15
CA SER A 226 -1.02 -6.69 3.24
C SER A 226 0.16 -6.97 2.32
N TYR A 227 0.12 -6.46 1.08
CA TYR A 227 1.23 -6.58 0.13
C TYR A 227 2.53 -5.93 0.65
N LEU A 228 2.44 -4.70 1.16
CA LEU A 228 3.60 -4.01 1.74
C LEU A 228 4.10 -4.74 2.99
N GLY A 229 3.20 -5.27 3.82
CA GLY A 229 3.55 -6.12 4.98
C GLY A 229 4.35 -7.36 4.57
N ALA A 230 3.96 -8.02 3.49
CA ALA A 230 4.59 -9.26 3.01
C ALA A 230 5.99 -8.99 2.50
N THR A 231 6.11 -8.01 1.60
CA THR A 231 7.40 -7.60 1.03
C THR A 231 8.37 -7.13 2.10
N THR A 232 7.91 -6.33 3.08
CA THR A 232 8.76 -5.88 4.20
C THR A 232 9.18 -7.04 5.09
N ALA A 233 8.28 -7.98 5.40
CA ALA A 233 8.58 -9.15 6.22
C ALA A 233 9.57 -10.11 5.51
N ILE A 234 9.41 -10.32 4.20
CA ILE A 234 10.34 -11.09 3.38
C ILE A 234 11.71 -10.41 3.37
N ALA A 235 11.77 -9.11 3.10
CA ALA A 235 13.02 -8.35 3.13
C ALA A 235 13.70 -8.40 4.52
N ALA A 236 12.93 -8.35 5.61
CA ALA A 236 13.44 -8.51 6.97
C ALA A 236 13.95 -9.94 7.23
N ALA A 237 13.25 -10.97 6.74
CA ALA A 237 13.71 -12.36 6.83
C ALA A 237 15.03 -12.56 6.06
N MET A 238 15.16 -11.96 4.88
CA MET A 238 16.39 -11.96 4.08
C MET A 238 17.56 -11.29 4.83
N ALA A 239 17.30 -10.19 5.54
CA ALA A 239 18.33 -9.48 6.30
C ALA A 239 18.74 -10.22 7.59
N ALA A 240 17.80 -10.93 8.23
CA ALA A 240 18.02 -11.58 9.52
C ALA A 240 18.75 -12.93 9.40
N VAL A 241 18.57 -13.66 8.29
CA VAL A 241 19.12 -15.02 8.14
C VAL A 241 20.38 -14.99 7.29
N ARG A 242 21.53 -14.86 7.97
CA ARG A 242 22.85 -14.81 7.32
C ARG A 242 23.37 -16.19 6.88
N GLN A 243 22.86 -17.29 7.45
CA GLN A 243 23.52 -18.61 7.33
C GLN A 243 22.59 -19.84 7.24
N ASP A 244 21.26 -19.72 7.30
CA ASP A 244 20.37 -20.90 7.35
C ASP A 244 19.22 -20.82 6.33
N THR A 245 19.50 -21.26 5.10
CA THR A 245 18.52 -21.30 4.00
C THR A 245 17.21 -22.01 4.39
N PRO A 246 17.20 -23.21 5.00
CA PRO A 246 15.98 -23.84 5.52
C PRO A 246 15.12 -22.94 6.41
N SER A 247 15.73 -22.28 7.41
CA SER A 247 14.99 -21.39 8.31
C SER A 247 14.42 -20.16 7.62
N LEU A 248 15.13 -19.60 6.63
CA LEU A 248 14.62 -18.52 5.79
C LEU A 248 13.38 -18.97 5.01
N LEU A 249 13.46 -20.12 4.36
CA LEU A 249 12.37 -20.64 3.53
C LEU A 249 11.10 -20.93 4.35
N MET A 250 11.23 -21.54 5.53
CA MET A 250 10.10 -21.76 6.44
C MET A 250 9.43 -20.45 6.83
N ARG A 251 10.23 -19.44 7.21
CA ARG A 251 9.69 -18.14 7.61
C ARG A 251 8.98 -17.43 6.47
N VAL A 252 9.48 -17.55 5.25
CA VAL A 252 8.82 -17.02 4.05
C VAL A 252 7.47 -17.72 3.82
N THR A 253 7.42 -19.06 3.89
CA THR A 253 6.15 -19.79 3.71
C THR A 253 5.13 -19.43 4.78
N ASP A 254 5.56 -19.27 6.03
CA ASP A 254 4.67 -18.89 7.14
C ASP A 254 4.10 -17.48 6.95
N VAL A 255 4.94 -16.49 6.61
CA VAL A 255 4.51 -15.11 6.36
C VAL A 255 3.50 -15.03 5.23
N ILE A 256 3.74 -15.73 4.11
CA ILE A 256 2.83 -15.75 2.96
C ILE A 256 1.49 -16.41 3.35
N SER A 257 1.53 -17.50 4.10
CA SER A 257 0.31 -18.20 4.56
C SER A 257 -0.50 -17.33 5.53
N GLU A 258 0.14 -16.72 6.52
CA GLU A 258 -0.51 -15.94 7.58
C GLU A 258 -1.08 -14.60 7.07
N GLN A 259 -0.32 -13.86 6.27
CA GLN A 259 -0.74 -12.52 5.84
C GLN A 259 -1.82 -12.52 4.76
N PHE A 260 -1.83 -13.54 3.90
CA PHE A 260 -2.82 -13.66 2.83
C PHE A 260 -3.92 -14.68 3.13
N GLY A 261 -3.82 -15.42 4.25
CA GLY A 261 -4.84 -16.38 4.68
C GLY A 261 -4.95 -17.61 3.78
N PHE A 262 -3.86 -18.00 3.12
CA PHE A 262 -3.84 -19.18 2.24
C PHE A 262 -3.79 -20.47 3.05
N TYR A 263 -4.35 -21.53 2.48
CA TYR A 263 -4.44 -22.85 3.11
C TYR A 263 -3.07 -23.50 3.27
N HIS A 264 -2.26 -23.42 2.22
CA HIS A 264 -0.93 -23.98 2.18
C HIS A 264 -0.03 -23.10 1.32
N THR A 265 1.21 -22.94 1.76
CA THR A 265 2.30 -22.38 0.97
C THR A 265 3.51 -23.30 1.10
N GLY A 266 4.09 -23.66 -0.04
CA GLY A 266 5.26 -24.53 -0.13
C GLY A 266 6.34 -23.93 -1.02
N ILE A 267 7.60 -24.17 -0.71
CA ILE A 267 8.72 -23.82 -1.59
C ILE A 267 9.42 -25.11 -2.01
N PHE A 268 9.44 -25.33 -3.32
CA PHE A 268 10.18 -26.40 -3.97
C PHE A 268 11.46 -25.84 -4.55
N LEU A 269 12.60 -26.51 -4.33
CA LEU A 269 13.87 -26.19 -4.98
C LEU A 269 14.26 -27.29 -5.96
N VAL A 270 14.88 -26.89 -7.06
CA VAL A 270 15.44 -27.81 -8.06
C VAL A 270 16.67 -28.49 -7.48
N ASP A 271 16.75 -29.81 -7.64
CA ASP A 271 17.91 -30.58 -7.22
C ASP A 271 19.13 -30.36 -8.13
N SER A 272 20.32 -30.82 -7.71
CA SER A 272 21.55 -30.65 -8.49
C SER A 272 21.53 -31.39 -9.85
N THR A 273 20.64 -32.37 -10.02
CA THR A 273 20.47 -33.11 -11.28
C THR A 273 19.46 -32.47 -12.24
N GLU A 274 18.84 -31.36 -11.85
CA GLU A 274 17.77 -30.65 -12.58
C GLU A 274 16.61 -31.57 -13.01
N THR A 275 16.39 -32.65 -12.28
CA THR A 275 15.38 -33.67 -12.61
C THR A 275 14.18 -33.59 -11.66
N TRP A 276 14.42 -33.14 -10.42
CA TRP A 276 13.42 -33.14 -9.35
C TRP A 276 13.25 -31.76 -8.74
N ALA A 277 12.00 -31.38 -8.49
CA ALA A 277 11.63 -30.29 -7.60
C ALA A 277 11.34 -30.87 -6.21
N VAL A 278 12.15 -30.54 -5.22
CA VAL A 278 12.08 -31.09 -3.86
C VAL A 278 11.46 -30.06 -2.92
N LEU A 279 10.47 -30.44 -2.11
CA LEU A 279 9.85 -29.56 -1.13
C LEU A 279 10.82 -29.27 0.02
N GLN A 280 11.21 -28.00 0.18
CA GLN A 280 12.19 -27.54 1.17
C GLN A 280 11.57 -26.75 2.33
N ALA A 281 10.37 -26.20 2.15
CA ALA A 281 9.62 -25.52 3.19
C ALA A 281 8.11 -25.59 2.95
N ALA A 282 7.33 -25.58 4.01
CA ALA A 282 5.88 -25.62 3.97
C ALA A 282 5.24 -25.01 5.22
N SER A 283 4.18 -24.22 5.06
CA SER A 283 3.45 -23.59 6.16
C SER A 283 2.45 -24.53 6.87
N SER A 284 1.72 -25.33 6.09
CA SER A 284 0.65 -26.20 6.62
C SER A 284 1.19 -27.49 7.26
N GLU A 285 0.43 -28.08 8.19
CA GLU A 285 0.74 -29.41 8.74
C GLU A 285 0.83 -30.52 7.69
N GLY A 286 0.00 -30.47 6.63
CA GLY A 286 0.08 -31.41 5.49
C GLY A 286 1.43 -31.32 4.78
N GLY A 287 1.80 -30.11 4.36
CA GLY A 287 3.10 -29.82 3.77
C GLY A 287 4.30 -30.19 4.67
N LYS A 288 4.21 -30.01 6.00
CA LYS A 288 5.28 -30.44 6.92
C LYS A 288 5.47 -31.97 6.91
N ARG A 289 4.38 -32.76 6.84
CA ARG A 289 4.46 -34.22 6.65
C ARG A 289 5.08 -34.57 5.30
N MET A 290 4.73 -33.85 4.24
CA MET A 290 5.32 -34.02 2.91
C MET A 290 6.83 -33.76 2.93
N MET A 291 7.27 -32.71 3.63
CA MET A 291 8.68 -32.37 3.77
C MET A 291 9.45 -33.44 4.56
N ALA A 292 8.87 -33.96 5.65
CA ALA A 292 9.49 -35.00 6.48
C ALA A 292 9.77 -36.32 5.71
N ARG A 293 8.98 -36.62 4.67
CA ARG A 293 9.20 -37.78 3.78
C ARG A 293 10.06 -37.49 2.54
N GLY A 294 10.61 -36.27 2.42
CA GLY A 294 11.41 -35.86 1.26
C GLY A 294 10.60 -35.80 -0.04
N HIS A 295 9.38 -35.27 0.02
CA HIS A 295 8.50 -35.20 -1.15
C HIS A 295 9.16 -34.43 -2.31
N ARG A 296 9.14 -35.04 -3.49
CA ARG A 296 9.72 -34.53 -4.72
C ARG A 296 8.81 -34.82 -5.91
N LEU A 297 8.86 -33.95 -6.90
CA LEU A 297 8.07 -34.02 -8.13
C LEU A 297 8.98 -33.96 -9.35
N SER A 298 8.69 -34.77 -10.38
CA SER A 298 9.48 -34.77 -11.61
C SER A 298 9.23 -33.51 -12.43
N ILE A 299 10.31 -32.85 -12.87
CA ILE A 299 10.22 -31.61 -13.65
C ILE A 299 9.66 -31.91 -15.05
N GLY A 300 8.61 -31.20 -15.46
CA GLY A 300 8.00 -31.27 -16.79
C GLY A 300 6.93 -32.35 -17.00
N THR A 301 6.88 -33.39 -16.18
CA THR A 301 5.98 -34.54 -16.34
C THR A 301 4.93 -34.66 -15.23
N GLU A 302 5.27 -34.28 -13.99
CA GLU A 302 4.40 -34.46 -12.82
C GLU A 302 3.99 -33.13 -12.18
N GLY A 303 2.69 -33.01 -11.88
CA GLY A 303 2.16 -31.90 -11.08
C GLY A 303 2.18 -30.53 -11.78
N ILE A 304 1.44 -29.59 -11.19
CA ILE A 304 1.48 -28.18 -11.61
C ILE A 304 2.85 -27.57 -11.29
N VAL A 305 3.49 -28.03 -10.21
CA VAL A 305 4.86 -27.63 -9.82
C VAL A 305 5.91 -28.04 -10.84
N GLY A 306 5.91 -29.29 -11.30
CA GLY A 306 6.88 -29.75 -12.30
C GLY A 306 6.76 -28.99 -13.63
N ALA A 307 5.52 -28.71 -14.08
CA ALA A 307 5.26 -27.88 -15.25
C ALA A 307 5.66 -26.40 -15.04
N ALA A 308 5.35 -25.88 -13.84
CA ALA A 308 5.90 -24.70 -13.18
C ALA A 308 7.35 -24.44 -13.54
N VAL A 309 8.19 -25.35 -13.05
CA VAL A 309 9.65 -25.28 -13.12
C VAL A 309 10.14 -25.46 -14.55
N ALA A 310 9.61 -26.44 -15.29
CA ALA A 310 10.10 -26.78 -16.63
C ALA A 310 9.93 -25.65 -17.65
N ARG A 311 8.79 -24.95 -17.63
CA ARG A 311 8.53 -23.80 -18.52
C ARG A 311 8.99 -22.48 -17.90
N GLY A 312 9.13 -22.47 -16.57
CA GLY A 312 9.02 -21.26 -15.78
C GLY A 312 7.72 -20.52 -16.12
N GLU A 313 6.58 -21.19 -15.97
CA GLU A 313 5.23 -20.60 -16.13
C GLU A 313 5.01 -19.35 -15.27
N VAL A 314 3.83 -18.76 -15.16
CA VAL A 314 3.02 -19.11 -13.97
C VAL A 314 2.02 -20.19 -14.37
N ARG A 315 1.60 -21.02 -13.42
CA ARG A 315 0.49 -21.97 -13.62
C ARG A 315 -0.56 -21.73 -12.55
N ILE A 316 -1.82 -21.76 -12.94
CA ILE A 316 -2.96 -21.55 -12.05
C ILE A 316 -4.01 -22.60 -12.39
N ALA A 317 -4.44 -23.35 -11.39
CA ALA A 317 -5.63 -24.21 -11.44
C ALA A 317 -6.73 -23.56 -10.59
N GLN A 318 -7.78 -23.06 -11.24
CA GLN A 318 -8.85 -22.31 -10.59
C GLN A 318 -9.90 -23.22 -9.94
N ASP A 319 -10.07 -24.48 -10.38
CA ASP A 319 -10.85 -25.49 -9.64
C ASP A 319 -10.26 -26.89 -9.83
N VAL A 320 -9.69 -27.41 -8.75
CA VAL A 320 -9.05 -28.74 -8.67
C VAL A 320 -10.02 -29.87 -9.04
N GLY A 321 -11.33 -29.68 -8.85
CA GLY A 321 -12.34 -30.71 -9.14
C GLY A 321 -12.56 -30.98 -10.64
N GLN A 322 -12.33 -30.00 -11.53
CA GLN A 322 -12.50 -30.16 -12.97
C GLN A 322 -11.18 -30.50 -13.69
N ASP A 323 -10.04 -30.03 -13.16
CA ASP A 323 -8.68 -30.32 -13.65
C ASP A 323 -8.00 -31.49 -12.89
N ALA A 324 -8.80 -32.42 -12.35
CA ALA A 324 -8.46 -33.38 -11.30
C ALA A 324 -7.35 -34.40 -11.60
N ALA A 325 -6.81 -34.45 -12.82
CA ALA A 325 -5.76 -35.40 -13.18
C ALA A 325 -4.40 -35.12 -12.50
N PHE A 326 -4.17 -33.90 -11.99
CA PHE A 326 -2.85 -33.46 -11.50
C PHE A 326 -2.75 -33.16 -9.99
N LEU A 327 -3.85 -33.23 -9.22
CA LEU A 327 -3.96 -32.48 -7.95
C LEU A 327 -4.48 -33.24 -6.72
N ASN A 328 -4.69 -34.55 -6.80
CA ASN A 328 -5.22 -35.31 -5.65
C ASN A 328 -4.10 -35.66 -4.65
N ASN A 329 -3.72 -34.70 -3.80
CA ASN A 329 -2.71 -34.90 -2.75
C ASN A 329 -3.38 -35.28 -1.42
N PRO A 330 -3.15 -36.50 -0.89
CA PRO A 330 -3.76 -36.95 0.37
C PRO A 330 -3.42 -36.07 1.58
N ASP A 331 -2.28 -35.36 1.55
CA ASP A 331 -1.84 -34.50 2.64
C ASP A 331 -2.52 -33.12 2.65
N LEU A 332 -3.12 -32.72 1.52
CA LEU A 332 -3.77 -31.42 1.32
C LEU A 332 -5.18 -31.61 0.71
N PRO A 333 -6.09 -32.31 1.40
CA PRO A 333 -7.38 -32.72 0.85
C PRO A 333 -8.37 -31.57 0.63
N GLU A 334 -8.14 -30.41 1.27
CA GLU A 334 -9.03 -29.25 1.17
C GLU A 334 -8.68 -28.31 0.00
N THR A 335 -7.66 -28.64 -0.80
CA THR A 335 -7.23 -27.79 -1.91
C THR A 335 -8.28 -27.73 -3.01
N ARG A 336 -8.77 -26.51 -3.29
CA ARG A 336 -9.77 -26.21 -4.33
C ARG A 336 -9.23 -25.36 -5.45
N SER A 337 -8.19 -24.57 -5.20
CA SER A 337 -7.41 -23.89 -6.25
C SER A 337 -5.94 -23.84 -5.86
N GLU A 338 -5.06 -23.80 -6.86
CA GLU A 338 -3.61 -23.77 -6.70
C GLU A 338 -2.99 -22.78 -7.69
N ILE A 339 -2.00 -22.01 -7.23
CA ILE A 339 -1.12 -21.21 -8.08
C ILE A 339 0.33 -21.61 -7.81
N VAL A 340 1.07 -21.87 -8.88
CA VAL A 340 2.50 -22.15 -8.82
C VAL A 340 3.29 -21.13 -9.61
N LEU A 341 4.20 -20.46 -8.90
CA LEU A 341 5.02 -19.36 -9.40
C LEU A 341 6.49 -19.81 -9.42
N PRO A 342 7.19 -19.75 -10.55
CA PRO A 342 8.59 -20.15 -10.57
C PRO A 342 9.46 -19.14 -9.82
N LEU A 343 10.44 -19.67 -9.09
CA LEU A 343 11.48 -18.90 -8.44
C LEU A 343 12.61 -18.67 -9.45
N ARG A 344 12.69 -17.47 -10.01
CA ARG A 344 13.59 -17.16 -11.12
C ARG A 344 14.64 -16.12 -10.76
N VAL A 345 15.87 -16.39 -11.19
CA VAL A 345 16.95 -15.40 -11.17
C VAL A 345 17.62 -15.39 -12.54
N ARG A 346 17.56 -14.23 -13.22
CA ARG A 346 18.06 -14.06 -14.59
C ARG A 346 17.45 -15.10 -15.53
N ASN A 347 18.27 -16.04 -16.04
CA ASN A 347 17.85 -17.09 -16.98
C ASN A 347 17.71 -18.47 -16.32
N LYS A 348 17.75 -18.58 -14.98
CA LYS A 348 17.67 -19.86 -14.26
C LYS A 348 16.41 -19.92 -13.38
N VAL A 349 15.71 -21.05 -13.44
CA VAL A 349 14.64 -21.39 -12.50
C VAL A 349 15.26 -22.18 -11.35
N LEU A 350 15.20 -21.63 -10.14
CA LEU A 350 15.75 -22.25 -8.93
C LEU A 350 14.76 -23.20 -8.27
N GLY A 351 13.47 -23.07 -8.59
CA GLY A 351 12.41 -23.76 -7.88
C GLY A 351 11.03 -23.19 -8.20
N ALA A 352 10.08 -23.43 -7.31
CA ALA A 352 8.73 -22.90 -7.40
C ALA A 352 8.15 -22.59 -6.02
N LEU A 353 7.38 -21.51 -5.94
CA LEU A 353 6.49 -21.18 -4.85
C LEU A 353 5.10 -21.73 -5.19
N ASP A 354 4.63 -22.66 -4.38
CA ASP A 354 3.31 -23.28 -4.48
C ASP A 354 2.37 -22.66 -3.43
N VAL A 355 1.22 -22.17 -3.85
CA VAL A 355 0.20 -21.56 -2.97
C VAL A 355 -1.16 -22.17 -3.27
N GLN A 356 -1.81 -22.69 -2.24
CA GLN A 356 -3.08 -23.40 -2.36
C GLN A 356 -4.17 -22.76 -1.49
N SER A 357 -5.42 -22.83 -1.95
CA SER A 357 -6.59 -22.27 -1.26
C SER A 357 -7.73 -23.29 -1.15
N LYS A 358 -8.51 -23.18 -0.07
CA LYS A 358 -9.76 -23.94 0.14
C LYS A 358 -10.91 -23.45 -0.72
N THR A 359 -10.76 -22.28 -1.35
CA THR A 359 -11.82 -21.66 -2.14
C THR A 359 -11.52 -21.88 -3.63
N PRO A 360 -12.48 -22.32 -4.46
CA PRO A 360 -12.30 -22.33 -5.90
C PRO A 360 -12.20 -20.88 -6.42
N GLN A 361 -11.46 -20.68 -7.49
CA GLN A 361 -11.22 -19.39 -8.14
C GLN A 361 -10.61 -18.32 -7.22
N ALA A 362 -9.77 -18.71 -6.26
CA ALA A 362 -9.25 -17.79 -5.24
C ALA A 362 -8.23 -16.77 -5.77
N PHE A 363 -7.63 -17.01 -6.93
CA PHE A 363 -6.51 -16.20 -7.43
C PHE A 363 -6.96 -15.25 -8.54
N THR A 364 -6.98 -13.95 -8.23
CA THR A 364 -7.22 -12.90 -9.23
C THR A 364 -5.94 -12.55 -10.00
N ARG A 365 -6.05 -11.81 -11.12
CA ARG A 365 -4.87 -11.36 -11.89
C ARG A 365 -3.93 -10.45 -11.07
N GLU A 366 -4.49 -9.69 -10.13
CA GLU A 366 -3.71 -8.84 -9.24
C GLU A 366 -2.92 -9.69 -8.22
N ASP A 367 -3.56 -10.72 -7.65
CA ASP A 367 -2.89 -11.65 -6.73
C ASP A 367 -1.73 -12.38 -7.40
N VAL A 368 -1.90 -12.79 -8.66
CA VAL A 368 -0.84 -13.41 -9.46
C VAL A 368 0.37 -12.47 -9.58
N SER A 369 0.12 -11.19 -9.85
CA SER A 369 1.19 -10.19 -10.02
C SER A 369 1.93 -9.93 -8.70
N ILE A 370 1.19 -9.85 -7.60
CA ILE A 370 1.71 -9.69 -6.24
C ILE A 370 2.55 -10.90 -5.82
N LEU A 371 2.00 -12.10 -5.97
CA LEU A 371 2.68 -13.33 -5.57
C LEU A 371 3.89 -13.62 -6.45
N GLN A 372 3.89 -13.22 -7.73
CA GLN A 372 5.08 -13.31 -8.60
C GLN A 372 6.17 -12.36 -8.13
N ALA A 373 5.83 -11.12 -7.76
CA ALA A 373 6.81 -10.19 -7.21
C ALA A 373 7.44 -10.71 -5.91
N ILE A 374 6.66 -11.40 -5.08
CA ILE A 374 7.14 -12.10 -3.88
C ILE A 374 8.06 -13.27 -4.29
N ALA A 375 7.64 -14.11 -5.23
CA ALA A 375 8.43 -15.24 -5.72
C ALA A 375 9.79 -14.78 -6.28
N ASP A 376 9.82 -13.66 -7.02
CA ASP A 376 11.05 -13.10 -7.56
C ASP A 376 12.01 -12.64 -6.44
N GLN A 377 11.51 -12.00 -5.38
CA GLN A 377 12.32 -11.60 -4.22
C GLN A 377 12.87 -12.82 -3.47
N VAL A 378 12.04 -13.85 -3.28
CA VAL A 378 12.44 -15.11 -2.64
C VAL A 378 13.51 -15.81 -3.47
N ALA A 379 13.39 -15.81 -4.80
CA ALA A 379 14.39 -16.39 -5.69
C ALA A 379 15.75 -15.68 -5.57
N VAL A 380 15.75 -14.34 -5.51
CA VAL A 380 16.98 -13.55 -5.27
C VAL A 380 17.58 -13.90 -3.91
N ALA A 381 16.77 -14.04 -2.86
CA ALA A 381 17.23 -14.42 -1.53
C ALA A 381 17.94 -15.77 -1.52
N ILE A 382 17.31 -16.79 -2.11
CA ILE A 382 17.84 -18.14 -2.21
C ILE A 382 19.17 -18.12 -2.97
N ASN A 383 19.22 -17.42 -4.11
CA ASN A 383 20.44 -17.30 -4.90
C ASN A 383 21.58 -16.64 -4.12
N ASN A 384 21.29 -15.60 -3.35
CA ASN A 384 22.31 -14.92 -2.55
C ASN A 384 22.80 -15.79 -1.39
N ALA A 385 21.91 -16.53 -0.74
CA ALA A 385 22.29 -17.49 0.31
C ALA A 385 23.17 -18.62 -0.24
N ASP A 386 22.82 -19.15 -1.42
CA ASP A 386 23.63 -20.19 -2.07
C ASP A 386 25.01 -19.66 -2.51
N LEU A 387 25.08 -18.46 -3.08
CA LEU A 387 26.34 -17.81 -3.44
C LEU A 387 27.24 -17.58 -2.22
N LEU A 388 26.66 -17.14 -1.10
CA LEU A 388 27.41 -16.93 0.14
C LEU A 388 27.97 -18.25 0.68
N ARG A 389 27.14 -19.30 0.70
CA ARG A 389 27.57 -20.65 1.11
C ARG A 389 28.71 -21.16 0.23
N GLN A 390 28.60 -21.04 -1.09
CA GLN A 390 29.66 -21.44 -2.02
C GLN A 390 30.96 -20.66 -1.78
N LEU A 391 30.87 -19.36 -1.50
CA LEU A 391 32.03 -18.53 -1.18
C LEU A 391 32.71 -18.99 0.12
N GLU A 392 31.93 -19.25 1.17
CA GLU A 392 32.45 -19.75 2.46
C GLU A 392 33.11 -21.13 2.30
N GLU A 393 32.50 -22.04 1.53
CA GLU A 393 33.06 -23.35 1.19
C GLU A 393 34.37 -23.21 0.42
N SER A 394 34.43 -22.33 -0.59
CA SER A 394 35.63 -22.07 -1.39
C SER A 394 36.76 -21.52 -0.54
N VAL A 395 36.49 -20.50 0.30
CA VAL A 395 37.49 -19.91 1.21
C VAL A 395 37.98 -20.96 2.21
N SER A 396 37.08 -21.80 2.72
CA SER A 396 37.44 -22.88 3.64
C SER A 396 38.33 -23.91 2.95
N ALA A 397 37.96 -24.37 1.76
CA ALA A 397 38.76 -25.32 0.99
C ALA A 397 40.16 -24.78 0.69
N GLU A 398 40.26 -23.51 0.27
CA GLU A 398 41.55 -22.85 0.02
C GLU A 398 42.43 -22.78 1.27
N ARG A 399 41.84 -22.44 2.44
CA ARG A 399 42.55 -22.42 3.72
C ARG A 399 43.12 -23.79 4.09
N HIS A 400 42.34 -24.87 3.89
CA HIS A 400 42.79 -26.23 4.19
C HIS A 400 43.94 -26.65 3.26
N LEU A 401 43.84 -26.36 1.96
CA LEU A 401 44.91 -26.64 1.00
C LEU A 401 46.18 -25.86 1.33
N TYR A 402 46.06 -24.58 1.66
CA TYR A 402 47.19 -23.75 2.07
C TYR A 402 47.87 -24.32 3.33
N ALA A 403 47.10 -24.67 4.36
CA ALA A 403 47.64 -25.22 5.61
C ALA A 403 48.37 -26.56 5.37
N ALA A 404 47.81 -27.44 4.54
CA ALA A 404 48.46 -28.69 4.15
C ALA A 404 49.80 -28.44 3.43
N ARG A 405 49.83 -27.47 2.50
CA ARG A 405 51.02 -27.13 1.72
C ARG A 405 52.13 -26.52 2.58
N VAL A 406 51.79 -25.65 3.53
CA VAL A 406 52.76 -25.10 4.49
C VAL A 406 53.34 -26.22 5.35
N ARG A 407 52.49 -27.11 5.87
CA ARG A 407 52.91 -28.22 6.73
C ARG A 407 53.85 -29.18 6.00
N GLU A 408 53.53 -29.55 4.78
CA GLU A 408 54.36 -30.41 3.93
C GLU A 408 55.74 -29.78 3.68
N ALA A 409 55.77 -28.49 3.31
CA ALA A 409 57.02 -27.81 3.01
C ALA A 409 57.96 -27.68 4.23
N TRP A 410 57.39 -27.47 5.42
CA TRP A 410 58.16 -27.46 6.67
C TRP A 410 58.60 -28.86 7.11
N GLN A 411 57.78 -29.89 6.89
CA GLN A 411 58.16 -31.28 7.14
C GLN A 411 59.31 -31.73 6.23
N GLU A 412 59.28 -31.34 4.96
CA GLU A 412 60.35 -31.68 4.02
C GLU A 412 61.66 -30.97 4.39
N LEU A 413 61.60 -29.69 4.76
CA LEU A 413 62.77 -28.97 5.27
C LEU A 413 63.34 -29.64 6.54
N ALA A 414 62.46 -30.08 7.45
CA ALA A 414 62.85 -30.77 8.68
C ALA A 414 63.44 -32.16 8.42
N ARG A 415 63.06 -32.86 7.36
CA ARG A 415 63.70 -34.13 6.95
C ARG A 415 65.08 -33.92 6.36
N GLN A 416 65.25 -32.86 5.56
CA GLN A 416 66.51 -32.58 4.87
C GLN A 416 67.56 -31.91 5.78
N SER A 417 67.13 -31.24 6.84
CA SER A 417 68.03 -30.64 7.84
C SER A 417 68.00 -31.49 9.10
N ALA A 418 69.10 -32.16 9.44
CA ALA A 418 69.25 -32.88 10.72
C ALA A 418 69.01 -31.90 11.88
N GLU A 419 67.80 -31.93 12.44
CA GLU A 419 67.30 -31.22 13.62
C GLU A 419 67.87 -29.80 13.86
N PRO A 420 67.28 -28.75 13.24
CA PRO A 420 67.75 -27.37 13.41
C PRO A 420 67.19 -26.77 14.70
N ALA A 421 67.47 -27.40 15.84
CA ALA A 421 67.18 -26.85 17.15
C ALA A 421 68.48 -26.37 17.80
N TYR A 422 68.42 -25.19 18.41
CA TYR A 422 69.55 -24.57 19.08
C TYR A 422 69.12 -24.15 20.48
N VAL A 423 70.00 -24.36 21.46
CA VAL A 423 69.85 -23.82 22.80
C VAL A 423 70.94 -22.80 23.05
N SER A 424 70.57 -21.68 23.65
CA SER A 424 71.49 -20.66 24.13
C SER A 424 71.49 -20.65 25.65
N ASP A 425 72.64 -20.89 26.26
CA ASP A 425 72.84 -20.82 27.70
C ASP A 425 74.08 -19.95 28.03
N ALA A 426 74.48 -19.88 29.31
CA ALA A 426 75.63 -19.09 29.74
C ALA A 426 76.98 -19.54 29.12
N THR A 427 77.03 -20.73 28.52
CA THR A 427 78.22 -21.29 27.88
C THR A 427 78.25 -21.08 26.36
N GLY A 428 77.16 -20.58 25.77
CA GLY A 428 77.06 -20.24 24.35
C GLY A 428 75.84 -20.85 23.66
N VAL A 429 75.88 -20.90 22.33
CA VAL A 429 74.84 -21.48 21.47
C VAL A 429 75.30 -22.84 20.95
N ARG A 430 74.49 -23.89 21.14
CA ARG A 430 74.78 -25.25 20.68
C ARG A 430 73.53 -25.94 20.10
N PRO A 431 73.69 -26.93 19.22
CA PRO A 431 72.57 -27.76 18.77
C PRO A 431 71.87 -28.46 19.94
N ALA A 432 70.55 -28.59 19.85
CA ALA A 432 69.70 -29.26 20.84
C ALA A 432 68.87 -30.34 20.16
N ALA A 433 68.79 -31.53 20.77
CA ALA A 433 67.99 -32.66 20.26
C ALA A 433 66.86 -33.07 21.23
N VAL A 434 66.81 -32.46 22.43
CA VAL A 434 65.90 -32.89 23.50
C VAL A 434 64.59 -32.12 23.41
N TRP A 435 63.50 -32.86 23.22
CA TRP A 435 62.14 -32.33 23.32
C TRP A 435 61.62 -32.43 24.75
N GLU A 436 61.21 -31.31 25.32
CA GLU A 436 60.52 -31.29 26.62
C GLU A 436 59.00 -31.46 26.44
N PRO A 437 58.27 -32.05 27.42
CA PRO A 437 56.83 -32.29 27.31
C PRO A 437 56.01 -31.03 27.01
N ARG A 438 56.38 -29.89 27.61
CA ARG A 438 55.74 -28.59 27.35
C ARG A 438 55.90 -28.12 25.91
N MET A 439 57.03 -28.43 25.27
CA MET A 439 57.26 -28.08 23.87
C MET A 439 56.34 -28.89 22.95
N ALA A 440 56.22 -30.20 23.21
CA ALA A 440 55.29 -31.05 22.49
C ALA A 440 53.83 -30.58 22.69
N ALA A 441 53.47 -30.17 23.92
CA ALA A 441 52.17 -29.61 24.22
C ALA A 441 51.91 -28.29 23.46
N ALA A 442 52.86 -27.37 23.41
CA ALA A 442 52.74 -26.11 22.65
C ALA A 442 52.62 -26.37 21.14
N LEU A 443 53.34 -27.38 20.61
CA LEU A 443 53.27 -27.78 19.22
C LEU A 443 51.88 -28.34 18.84
N GLN A 444 51.28 -29.15 19.72
CA GLN A 444 49.96 -29.77 19.48
C GLN A 444 48.79 -28.81 19.71
N THR A 445 48.85 -28.00 20.78
CA THR A 445 47.76 -27.08 21.15
C THR A 445 47.82 -25.78 20.36
N GLY A 446 48.99 -25.38 19.88
CA GLY A 446 49.21 -24.06 19.32
C GLY A 446 48.98 -22.94 20.34
N GLN A 447 49.06 -23.21 21.64
CA GLN A 447 48.98 -22.19 22.68
C GLN A 447 50.29 -22.09 23.47
N ILE A 448 50.47 -20.98 24.19
CA ILE A 448 51.59 -20.80 25.11
C ILE A 448 51.38 -21.78 26.27
N VAL A 449 52.40 -22.58 26.57
CA VAL A 449 52.36 -23.57 27.64
C VAL A 449 53.39 -23.21 28.70
N THR A 450 52.93 -23.07 29.94
CA THR A 450 53.78 -22.96 31.14
C THR A 450 53.67 -24.25 31.94
N ASP A 451 54.77 -24.72 32.52
CA ASP A 451 54.76 -25.91 33.36
C ASP A 451 54.26 -25.57 34.78
N GLU A 452 53.27 -26.29 35.30
CA GLU A 452 52.78 -26.09 36.68
C GLU A 452 53.84 -26.46 37.73
N THR A 453 54.75 -27.38 37.40
CA THR A 453 55.84 -27.83 38.28
C THR A 453 57.10 -26.98 38.16
N ASP A 454 57.27 -26.27 37.04
CA ASP A 454 58.32 -25.29 36.83
C ASP A 454 57.76 -23.99 36.21
N PRO A 455 57.26 -23.06 37.06
CA PRO A 455 56.68 -21.80 36.59
C PRO A 455 57.69 -20.85 35.94
N SER A 456 58.98 -21.20 35.98
CA SER A 456 60.03 -20.47 35.27
C SER A 456 60.19 -20.89 33.81
N ALA A 457 59.60 -22.01 33.40
CA ALA A 457 59.66 -22.53 32.04
C ALA A 457 58.42 -22.16 31.22
N ILE A 458 58.65 -21.77 29.96
CA ILE A 458 57.60 -21.38 29.02
C ILE A 458 57.92 -21.90 27.63
N ALA A 459 56.90 -22.40 26.93
CA ALA A 459 56.98 -22.82 25.54
C ALA A 459 55.96 -22.00 24.72
N LEU A 460 56.45 -21.35 23.66
CA LEU A 460 55.65 -20.56 22.73
C LEU A 460 55.63 -21.23 21.36
N PRO A 461 54.46 -21.42 20.74
CA PRO A 461 54.37 -21.97 19.40
C PRO A 461 54.84 -20.92 18.38
N LEU A 462 55.71 -21.34 17.45
CA LEU A 462 56.07 -20.55 16.27
C LEU A 462 55.02 -20.79 15.19
N LYS A 463 54.33 -19.74 14.77
CA LYS A 463 53.18 -19.84 13.85
C LYS A 463 53.37 -19.02 12.60
N VAL A 464 53.05 -19.63 11.47
CA VAL A 464 52.88 -18.94 10.19
C VAL A 464 51.39 -18.97 9.87
N ARG A 465 50.72 -17.82 10.03
CA ARG A 465 49.25 -17.72 10.05
C ARG A 465 48.68 -18.65 11.15
N ASP A 466 47.85 -19.62 10.78
CA ASP A 466 47.23 -20.56 11.73
C ASP A 466 48.00 -21.88 11.89
N GLN A 467 49.14 -22.05 11.21
CA GLN A 467 49.90 -23.29 11.23
C GLN A 467 51.12 -23.17 12.15
N VAL A 468 51.20 -24.07 13.14
CA VAL A 468 52.40 -24.20 14.00
C VAL A 468 53.50 -24.89 13.22
N ILE A 469 54.68 -24.26 13.17
CA ILE A 469 55.85 -24.72 12.43
C ILE A 469 57.02 -25.11 13.35
N GLY A 470 56.98 -24.70 14.62
CA GLY A 470 58.03 -24.98 15.60
C GLY A 470 57.66 -24.45 16.99
N VAL A 471 58.62 -24.49 17.90
CA VAL A 471 58.44 -24.04 19.29
C VAL A 471 59.66 -23.24 19.73
N LEU A 472 59.41 -22.12 20.41
CA LEU A 472 60.41 -21.38 21.16
C LEU A 472 60.25 -21.73 22.64
N ASP A 473 61.30 -22.28 23.24
CA ASP A 473 61.33 -22.63 24.66
C ASP A 473 62.23 -21.68 25.43
N GLY A 474 61.82 -21.30 26.63
CA GLY A 474 62.59 -20.41 27.51
C GLY A 474 62.44 -20.78 28.97
N ARG A 475 63.49 -20.55 29.76
CA ARG A 475 63.48 -20.74 31.21
C ARG A 475 64.12 -19.54 31.91
N LYS A 476 63.44 -19.02 32.94
CA LYS A 476 63.99 -17.94 33.77
C LYS A 476 64.99 -18.47 34.81
N PRO A 477 66.04 -17.72 35.12
CA PRO A 477 66.95 -18.07 36.21
C PRO A 477 66.24 -18.01 37.57
N GLY A 478 66.59 -18.94 38.46
CA GLY A 478 66.16 -18.91 39.87
C GLY A 478 64.68 -19.23 40.12
N GLY A 479 63.97 -19.85 39.18
CA GLY A 479 62.57 -20.26 39.39
C GLY A 479 61.56 -19.10 39.31
N ALA A 480 61.98 -17.94 38.80
CA ALA A 480 61.13 -16.75 38.73
C ALA A 480 59.96 -16.93 37.74
N MET A 481 58.77 -16.43 38.10
CA MET A 481 57.59 -16.50 37.24
C MET A 481 57.65 -15.50 36.08
N TRP A 482 56.99 -15.83 34.97
CA TRP A 482 56.81 -14.94 33.82
C TRP A 482 55.74 -13.89 34.09
N THR A 483 56.05 -12.61 33.83
CA THR A 483 55.05 -11.53 33.86
C THR A 483 54.33 -11.43 32.52
N SER A 484 53.14 -10.83 32.50
CA SER A 484 52.38 -10.59 31.27
C SER A 484 53.14 -9.75 30.23
N ALA A 485 53.91 -8.76 30.69
CA ALA A 485 54.73 -7.92 29.81
C ALA A 485 55.86 -8.72 29.13
N GLU A 486 56.51 -9.61 29.86
CA GLU A 486 57.58 -10.46 29.29
C GLU A 486 57.02 -11.52 28.35
N MET A 487 55.86 -12.10 28.68
CA MET A 487 55.17 -13.04 27.78
C MET A 487 54.77 -12.35 26.47
N ALA A 488 54.24 -11.12 26.53
CA ALA A 488 53.92 -10.33 25.35
C ALA A 488 55.15 -10.01 24.50
N LEU A 489 56.29 -9.71 25.13
CA LEU A 489 57.55 -9.49 24.44
C LEU A 489 58.04 -10.77 23.74
N LEU A 490 58.08 -11.90 24.47
CA LEU A 490 58.47 -13.19 23.90
C LEU A 490 57.55 -13.60 22.75
N GLN A 491 56.24 -13.37 22.87
CA GLN A 491 55.29 -13.63 21.80
C GLN A 491 55.60 -12.78 20.56
N THR A 492 55.90 -11.49 20.74
CA THR A 492 56.28 -10.60 19.63
C THR A 492 57.55 -11.10 18.94
N LEU A 493 58.55 -11.55 19.71
CA LEU A 493 59.78 -12.13 19.17
C LEU A 493 59.53 -13.46 18.46
N ALA A 494 58.67 -14.31 19.01
CA ALA A 494 58.26 -15.57 18.39
C ALA A 494 57.53 -15.34 17.06
N GLU A 495 56.67 -14.32 16.97
CA GLU A 495 55.99 -13.91 15.74
C GLU A 495 57.01 -13.41 14.70
N GLN A 496 57.94 -12.53 15.07
CA GLN A 496 59.00 -12.06 14.18
C GLN A 496 59.91 -13.19 13.70
N LEU A 497 60.27 -14.12 14.60
CA LEU A 497 61.07 -15.30 14.26
C LEU A 497 60.32 -16.19 13.27
N SER A 498 59.01 -16.40 13.47
CA SER A 498 58.19 -17.21 12.56
C SER A 498 58.16 -16.63 11.15
N VAL A 499 58.03 -15.29 11.02
CA VAL A 499 58.08 -14.58 9.72
C VAL A 499 59.47 -14.70 9.07
N ALA A 500 60.53 -14.55 9.85
CA ALA A 500 61.91 -14.65 9.37
C ALA A 500 62.23 -16.08 8.88
N LEU A 501 61.81 -17.10 9.64
CA LEU A 501 61.96 -18.50 9.29
C LEU A 501 61.21 -18.85 8.00
N GLU A 502 59.96 -18.38 7.84
CA GLU A 502 59.20 -18.57 6.60
C GLU A 502 59.84 -17.87 5.41
N SER A 503 60.31 -16.65 5.59
CA SER A 503 61.00 -15.90 4.53
C SER A 503 62.30 -16.60 4.12
N GLY A 504 63.07 -17.11 5.09
CA GLY A 504 64.29 -17.88 4.83
C GLY A 504 64.01 -19.18 4.09
N ARG A 505 62.95 -19.91 4.47
CA ARG A 505 62.51 -21.13 3.78
C ARG A 505 62.09 -20.84 2.33
N LEU A 506 61.28 -19.80 2.10
CA LEU A 506 60.81 -19.40 0.76
C LEU A 506 61.97 -18.97 -0.14
N TYR A 507 62.93 -18.22 0.42
CA TYR A 507 64.13 -17.84 -0.31
C TYR A 507 64.96 -19.07 -0.72
N ARG A 508 65.15 -20.03 0.20
CA ARG A 508 65.86 -21.28 -0.08
C ARG A 508 65.18 -22.12 -1.17
N ASP A 509 63.85 -22.28 -1.10
CA ASP A 509 63.08 -22.99 -2.13
C ASP A 509 63.24 -22.30 -3.50
N THR A 510 63.18 -20.97 -3.54
CA THR A 510 63.39 -20.19 -4.76
C THR A 510 64.80 -20.38 -5.34
N GLN A 511 65.83 -20.35 -4.49
CA GLN A 511 67.23 -20.58 -4.90
C GLN A 511 67.45 -21.99 -5.45
N LEU A 512 66.89 -23.02 -4.80
CA LEU A 512 66.97 -24.40 -5.26
C LEU A 512 66.28 -24.59 -6.61
N ARG A 513 65.11 -23.99 -6.80
CA ARG A 513 64.40 -24.01 -8.10
C ARG A 513 65.21 -23.33 -9.19
N ALA A 514 65.73 -22.13 -8.93
CA ALA A 514 66.56 -21.40 -9.89
C ALA A 514 67.84 -22.16 -10.26
N ALA A 515 68.49 -22.81 -9.28
CA ALA A 515 69.66 -23.65 -9.53
C ALA A 515 69.32 -24.86 -10.42
N ARG A 516 68.19 -25.53 -10.15
CA ARG A 516 67.70 -26.65 -10.96
C ARG A 516 67.37 -26.23 -12.39
N GLU A 517 66.65 -25.13 -12.56
CA GLU A 517 66.30 -24.61 -13.89
C GLU A 517 67.54 -24.20 -14.69
N ARG A 518 68.53 -23.56 -14.04
CA ARG A 518 69.81 -23.22 -14.68
C ARG A 518 70.52 -24.48 -15.17
N LEU A 519 70.66 -25.50 -14.32
CA LEU A 519 71.29 -26.77 -14.68
C LEU A 519 70.59 -27.45 -15.86
N VAL A 520 69.25 -27.51 -15.83
CA VAL A 520 68.45 -28.07 -16.94
C VAL A 520 68.67 -27.28 -18.23
N GLY A 521 68.73 -25.95 -18.14
CA GLY A 521 68.99 -25.06 -19.27
C GLY A 521 70.39 -25.25 -19.86
N GLU A 522 71.43 -25.30 -19.02
CA GLU A 522 72.83 -25.52 -19.43
C GLU A 522 73.01 -26.88 -20.13
N VAL A 523 72.56 -27.97 -19.49
CA VAL A 523 72.61 -29.33 -20.07
C VAL A 523 71.85 -29.38 -21.39
N SER A 524 70.64 -28.79 -21.45
CA SER A 524 69.86 -28.75 -22.69
C SER A 524 70.52 -27.92 -23.78
N GLY A 525 71.24 -26.85 -23.42
CA GLY A 525 72.02 -26.00 -24.31
C GLY A 525 73.14 -26.79 -24.98
N HIS A 526 74.01 -27.42 -24.19
CA HIS A 526 75.12 -28.25 -24.69
C HIS A 526 74.64 -29.38 -25.62
N ILE A 527 73.50 -30.01 -25.31
CA ILE A 527 72.89 -31.02 -26.17
C ILE A 527 72.46 -30.42 -27.51
N ARG A 528 71.82 -29.24 -27.52
CA ARG A 528 71.28 -28.59 -28.74
C ARG A 528 72.33 -27.93 -29.63
N GLU A 529 73.47 -27.51 -29.08
CA GLU A 529 74.59 -26.96 -29.86
C GLU A 529 75.20 -27.98 -30.84
N THR A 530 74.93 -29.26 -30.61
CA THR A 530 75.43 -30.35 -31.43
C THR A 530 74.45 -30.71 -32.54
N LEU A 531 74.81 -30.46 -33.81
CA LEU A 531 73.93 -30.66 -34.98
C LEU A 531 73.93 -32.08 -35.56
N GLU A 532 74.80 -32.97 -35.08
CA GLU A 532 74.88 -34.37 -35.50
C GLU A 532 74.27 -35.31 -34.44
N LEU A 533 73.29 -36.13 -34.84
CA LEU A 533 72.52 -37.01 -33.93
C LEU A 533 73.41 -37.90 -33.04
N GLU A 534 74.45 -38.50 -33.61
CA GLU A 534 75.37 -39.37 -32.85
C GLU A 534 76.14 -38.61 -31.78
N ARG A 535 76.61 -37.39 -32.09
CA ARG A 535 77.29 -36.53 -31.12
C ARG A 535 76.33 -36.00 -30.07
N MET A 536 75.09 -35.66 -30.45
CA MET A 536 74.05 -35.23 -29.52
C MET A 536 73.74 -36.31 -28.47
N LEU A 537 73.63 -37.57 -28.87
CA LEU A 537 73.39 -38.69 -27.94
C LEU A 537 74.58 -38.89 -26.99
N ARG A 538 75.81 -38.77 -27.50
CA ARG A 538 77.03 -38.84 -26.69
C ARG A 538 77.10 -37.69 -25.68
N THR A 539 76.89 -36.45 -26.12
CA THR A 539 76.88 -35.27 -25.25
C THR A 539 75.77 -35.38 -24.22
N ALA A 540 74.57 -35.81 -24.60
CA ALA A 540 73.48 -36.03 -23.65
C ALA A 540 73.82 -37.08 -22.60
N ALA A 541 74.44 -38.20 -23.00
CA ALA A 541 74.87 -39.25 -22.07
C ALA A 541 75.91 -38.73 -21.07
N GLU A 542 76.94 -38.01 -21.53
CA GLU A 542 78.01 -37.51 -20.66
C GLU A 542 77.51 -36.40 -19.73
N GLU A 543 76.82 -35.40 -20.27
CA GLU A 543 76.35 -34.23 -19.50
C GLU A 543 75.31 -34.64 -18.46
N MET A 544 74.36 -35.51 -18.78
CA MET A 544 73.37 -35.96 -17.82
C MET A 544 73.96 -36.90 -16.76
N ARG A 545 74.92 -37.77 -17.13
CA ARG A 545 75.62 -38.63 -16.15
C ARG A 545 76.37 -37.78 -15.14
N GLN A 546 77.12 -36.76 -15.61
CA GLN A 546 77.86 -35.85 -14.74
C GLN A 546 76.92 -34.96 -13.91
N ALA A 547 75.88 -34.38 -14.52
CA ALA A 547 74.96 -33.47 -13.84
C ALA A 547 74.13 -34.15 -12.73
N LEU A 548 73.86 -35.45 -12.85
CA LEU A 548 73.06 -36.22 -11.89
C LEU A 548 73.91 -37.12 -10.97
N ASP A 549 75.24 -37.05 -11.07
CA ASP A 549 76.19 -37.90 -10.32
C ASP A 549 75.86 -39.40 -10.44
N LEU A 550 75.62 -39.86 -11.67
CA LEU A 550 75.29 -41.26 -11.96
C LEU A 550 76.56 -42.09 -12.18
N GLU A 551 76.57 -43.32 -11.67
CA GLU A 551 77.66 -44.29 -11.89
C GLU A 551 77.77 -44.67 -13.38
N ASP A 552 76.65 -44.96 -14.04
CA ASP A 552 76.56 -45.18 -15.47
C ASP A 552 75.29 -44.56 -16.09
N MET A 553 75.32 -44.31 -17.40
CA MET A 553 74.15 -43.81 -18.13
C MET A 553 74.19 -44.26 -19.58
N ILE A 554 73.09 -44.83 -20.07
CA ILE A 554 72.95 -45.32 -21.45
C ILE A 554 71.82 -44.56 -22.14
N VAL A 555 72.15 -43.88 -23.25
CA VAL A 555 71.15 -43.30 -24.17
C VAL A 555 71.12 -44.15 -25.44
N ARG A 556 69.98 -44.78 -25.72
CA ARG A 556 69.80 -45.65 -26.88
C ARG A 556 68.55 -45.26 -27.66
N LEU A 557 68.67 -45.08 -28.97
CA LEU A 557 67.51 -44.94 -29.86
C LEU A 557 66.83 -46.30 -30.06
N ALA A 558 65.51 -46.30 -30.20
CA ALA A 558 64.79 -47.52 -30.54
C ALA A 558 65.33 -48.11 -31.86
N PRO A 559 65.50 -49.44 -31.98
CA PRO A 559 65.89 -50.05 -33.26
C PRO A 559 64.93 -49.59 -34.35
N GLY A 560 65.46 -49.08 -35.46
CA GLY A 560 64.64 -48.85 -36.65
C GLY A 560 63.95 -50.15 -37.03
N ALA A 561 62.65 -50.08 -37.33
CA ALA A 561 61.86 -51.23 -37.72
C ALA A 561 62.35 -51.78 -39.07
N THR A 562 63.39 -52.61 -39.06
CA THR A 562 63.70 -53.58 -40.10
C THR A 562 64.14 -54.87 -39.43
N SER A 563 63.19 -55.81 -39.37
CA SER A 563 63.39 -57.26 -39.45
C SER A 563 64.82 -57.74 -39.19
N ASP A 564 65.17 -58.02 -37.94
CA ASP A 564 65.47 -59.41 -37.60
C ASP A 564 65.54 -59.61 -36.08
N ALA A 565 64.82 -60.64 -35.65
CA ALA A 565 64.80 -61.12 -34.30
C ALA A 565 66.21 -61.55 -33.85
N ARG A 566 66.60 -61.12 -32.65
CA ARG A 566 67.28 -61.96 -31.66
C ARG A 566 67.18 -61.29 -30.29
N THR A 567 66.31 -61.85 -29.48
CA THR A 567 66.33 -61.76 -28.02
C THR A 567 67.72 -62.12 -27.49
N PRO A 568 68.32 -61.35 -26.56
CA PRO A 568 69.43 -61.83 -25.77
C PRO A 568 68.89 -62.56 -24.52
N ASP A 569 69.32 -63.81 -24.36
CA ASP A 569 69.33 -64.50 -23.07
C ASP A 569 70.44 -63.92 -22.18
N ALA A 570 70.17 -63.97 -20.86
CA ALA A 570 70.98 -63.66 -19.68
C ALA A 570 70.82 -62.25 -19.08
#